data_AF-A0A3A8KAY9-F1
#
_entry.id   AF-A0A3A8KAY9-F1
#
_cell.length_a   1.000
_cell.length_b   1.000
_cell.length_c   1.000
_cell.angle_alpha   90.00
_cell.angle_beta   90.00
_cell.angle_gamma   90.00
#
_symmetry.space_group_name_H-M   'P 1'
#
loop_
_entity.id
_entity.type
_entity.pdbx_description
1 polymer ?
#
loop_
_entity_poly.entity_id
_entity_poly.type
_entity_poly.pdbx_seq_one_letter_code
_entity_poly.pdbx_strand_id
1 'polypeptide(L)'
;MTPAVRADMEARADRALRRGELAEAFELFEHLLAAFPREEALAVKLAHLRDSLQPEELQLLKNRVREPQRLPLGPVSPMQEGERLFHLGDYVGAAAAYRRALQERPGNELVLERLEELYRMAREMPVQSPTDRALPAQKEDRLQALLDRLASRRRLKRD
;
A
#
# COMPACT_ATOMS: atom_id res chain seq x y z
N MET A 1 1.18 -2.00 23.56
CA MET A 1 0.99 -0.87 22.62
C MET A 1 0.76 0.41 23.43
N THR A 2 1.41 1.53 23.08
CA THR A 2 1.17 2.82 23.77
C THR A 2 -0.08 3.51 23.20
N PRO A 3 -0.71 4.46 23.93
CA PRO A 3 -1.89 5.18 23.43
C PRO A 3 -1.64 5.92 22.10
N ALA A 4 -0.43 6.49 21.92
CA ALA A 4 -0.05 7.15 20.68
C ALA A 4 0.06 6.16 19.50
N VAL A 5 0.72 5.02 19.70
CA VAL A 5 0.85 3.99 18.67
C VAL A 5 -0.50 3.40 18.30
N ARG A 6 -1.41 3.26 19.27
CA ARG A 6 -2.79 2.84 19.02
C ARG A 6 -3.52 3.84 18.13
N ALA A 7 -3.50 5.13 18.51
CA ALA A 7 -4.20 6.17 17.76
C ALA A 7 -3.70 6.28 16.31
N ASP A 8 -2.38 6.16 16.11
CA ASP A 8 -1.80 6.14 14.76
C ASP A 8 -2.24 4.92 13.95
N MET A 9 -2.30 3.74 14.57
CA MET A 9 -2.74 2.51 13.92
C MET A 9 -4.23 2.54 13.57
N GLU A 10 -5.08 3.08 14.45
CA GLU A 10 -6.50 3.28 14.18
C GLU A 10 -6.71 4.30 13.05
N ALA A 11 -6.00 5.43 13.08
CA ALA A 11 -6.05 6.41 12.00
C ALA A 11 -5.60 5.82 10.65
N ARG A 12 -4.63 4.90 10.66
CA ARG A 12 -4.20 4.17 9.46
C ARG A 12 -5.26 3.20 8.96
N ALA A 13 -5.91 2.45 9.85
CA ALA A 13 -7.00 1.55 9.50
C ALA A 13 -8.19 2.30 8.89
N ASP A 14 -8.56 3.44 9.49
CA ASP A 14 -9.64 4.29 8.97
C ASP A 14 -9.28 4.91 7.60
N ARG A 15 -8.00 5.27 7.37
CA ARG A 15 -7.54 5.72 6.03
C ARG A 15 -7.65 4.60 4.99
N ALA A 16 -7.23 3.38 5.33
CA ALA A 16 -7.33 2.22 4.45
C ALA A 16 -8.79 1.94 4.06
N LEU A 17 -9.73 2.05 5.01
CA LEU A 17 -11.17 1.94 4.71
C LEU A 17 -11.64 2.98 3.71
N ARG A 18 -11.31 4.27 3.94
CA ARG A 18 -11.72 5.36 3.03
C ARG A 18 -11.19 5.19 1.61
N ARG A 19 -10.02 4.55 1.47
CA ARG A 19 -9.39 4.24 0.17
C ARG A 19 -9.92 2.97 -0.49
N GLY A 20 -10.75 2.19 0.21
CA GLY A 20 -11.21 0.88 -0.27
C GLY A 20 -10.14 -0.22 -0.18
N GLU A 21 -9.07 0.01 0.59
CA GLU A 21 -8.01 -0.97 0.88
C GLU A 21 -8.50 -1.95 1.97
N LEU A 22 -9.62 -2.63 1.72
CA LEU A 22 -10.36 -3.43 2.71
C LEU A 22 -9.47 -4.49 3.38
N ALA A 23 -8.55 -5.05 2.61
CA ALA A 23 -7.56 -6.00 3.09
C ALA A 23 -6.61 -5.44 4.15
N GLU A 24 -6.03 -4.26 3.90
CA GLU A 24 -5.11 -3.61 4.84
C GLU A 24 -5.88 -3.12 6.07
N ALA A 25 -7.07 -2.56 5.87
CA ALA A 25 -7.97 -2.19 6.96
C ALA A 25 -8.29 -3.39 7.86
N PHE A 26 -8.59 -4.55 7.28
CA PHE A 26 -8.95 -5.76 8.02
C PHE A 26 -7.80 -6.23 8.92
N GLU A 27 -6.59 -6.33 8.38
CA GLU A 27 -5.39 -6.71 9.13
C GLU A 27 -5.10 -5.73 10.29
N LEU A 28 -5.23 -4.42 10.05
CA LEU A 28 -5.00 -3.41 11.08
C LEU A 28 -6.05 -3.48 12.21
N PHE A 29 -7.32 -3.69 11.87
CA PHE A 29 -8.38 -3.86 12.87
C PHE A 29 -8.27 -5.18 13.63
N GLU A 30 -7.88 -6.28 12.99
CA GLU A 30 -7.57 -7.53 13.71
C GLU A 30 -6.43 -7.34 14.71
N HIS A 31 -5.37 -6.64 14.32
CA HIS A 31 -4.25 -6.34 15.22
C HIS A 31 -4.69 -5.45 16.40
N LEU A 32 -5.49 -4.41 16.14
CA LEU A 32 -6.05 -3.55 17.17
C LEU A 32 -6.92 -4.35 18.15
N LEU A 33 -7.82 -5.20 17.65
CA LEU A 33 -8.71 -6.00 18.48
C LEU A 33 -7.96 -7.07 19.28
N ALA A 34 -6.93 -7.69 18.71
CA ALA A 34 -6.06 -8.63 19.43
C ALA A 34 -5.33 -7.96 20.60
N ALA A 35 -4.89 -6.70 20.43
CA ALA A 35 -4.27 -5.91 21.49
C ALA A 35 -5.27 -5.38 22.53
N PHE A 36 -6.53 -5.14 22.13
CA PHE A 36 -7.60 -4.57 22.96
C PHE A 36 -8.91 -5.36 22.82
N PRO A 37 -8.97 -6.61 23.32
CA PRO A 37 -10.07 -7.54 23.03
C PRO A 37 -11.41 -7.17 23.70
N ARG A 38 -11.41 -6.21 24.63
CA ARG A 38 -12.62 -5.75 25.34
C ARG A 38 -13.29 -4.54 24.68
N GLU A 39 -12.77 -4.08 23.56
CA GLU A 39 -13.25 -2.86 22.92
C GLU A 39 -14.33 -3.17 21.87
N GLU A 40 -15.58 -2.97 22.26
CA GLU A 40 -16.75 -3.29 21.42
C GLU A 40 -16.77 -2.50 20.11
N ALA A 41 -16.32 -1.24 20.12
CA ALA A 41 -16.29 -0.41 18.91
C ALA A 41 -15.39 -1.02 17.82
N LEU A 42 -14.23 -1.58 18.19
CA LEU A 42 -13.32 -2.25 17.24
C LEU A 42 -13.92 -3.56 16.73
N ALA A 43 -14.58 -4.32 17.60
CA ALA A 43 -15.28 -5.55 17.22
C ALA A 43 -16.40 -5.28 16.20
N VAL A 44 -17.18 -4.21 16.41
CA VAL A 44 -18.23 -3.77 15.48
C VAL A 44 -17.66 -3.32 14.14
N LYS A 45 -16.58 -2.50 14.14
CA LYS A 45 -15.89 -2.10 12.89
C LYS A 45 -15.41 -3.32 12.10
N LEU A 46 -14.77 -4.28 12.76
CA LEU A 46 -14.26 -5.49 12.12
C LEU A 46 -15.38 -6.41 11.60
N ALA A 47 -16.49 -6.52 12.32
CA ALA A 47 -17.66 -7.27 11.87
C ALA A 47 -18.28 -6.67 10.60
N HIS A 48 -18.49 -5.34 10.58
CA HIS A 48 -19.00 -4.65 9.38
C HIS A 48 -18.06 -4.81 8.18
N LEU A 49 -16.75 -4.71 8.41
CA LEU A 49 -15.76 -4.92 7.34
C LEU A 49 -15.81 -6.35 6.81
N ARG A 50 -15.97 -7.34 7.70
CA ARG A 50 -16.11 -8.75 7.31
C ARG A 50 -17.37 -8.99 6.47
N ASP A 51 -18.48 -8.35 6.80
CA ASP A 51 -19.73 -8.46 6.04
C ASP A 51 -19.63 -7.79 4.66
N SER A 52 -18.76 -6.78 4.52
CA SER A 52 -18.51 -6.11 3.23
C SER A 52 -17.60 -6.90 2.29
N LEU A 53 -16.84 -7.86 2.82
CA LEU A 53 -15.93 -8.71 2.04
C LEU A 53 -16.67 -9.96 1.55
N GLN A 54 -16.42 -10.34 0.29
CA GLN A 54 -16.90 -11.62 -0.22
C GLN A 54 -16.19 -12.79 0.47
N PRO A 55 -16.84 -13.97 0.59
CA PRO A 55 -16.23 -15.15 1.20
C PRO A 55 -14.88 -15.55 0.58
N GLU A 56 -14.72 -15.35 -0.73
CA GLU A 56 -13.49 -15.59 -1.48
C GLU A 56 -12.38 -14.62 -1.10
N GLU A 57 -12.71 -13.33 -0.93
CA GLU A 57 -11.76 -12.29 -0.49
C GLU A 57 -11.29 -12.58 0.93
N LEU A 58 -12.20 -12.99 1.81
CA LEU A 58 -11.86 -13.38 3.18
C LEU A 58 -10.94 -14.63 3.22
N GLN A 59 -11.14 -15.58 2.31
CA GLN A 59 -10.23 -16.72 2.16
C GLN A 59 -8.87 -16.29 1.63
N LEU A 60 -8.83 -15.41 0.63
CA LEU A 60 -7.60 -14.83 0.09
C LEU A 60 -6.80 -14.06 1.15
N LEU A 61 -7.46 -13.33 2.06
CA LEU A 61 -6.81 -12.67 3.19
C LEU A 61 -6.16 -13.67 4.14
N LYS A 62 -6.89 -14.73 4.53
CA LYS A 62 -6.34 -15.80 5.38
C LYS A 62 -5.19 -16.55 4.73
N ASN A 63 -5.22 -16.67 3.40
CA ASN A 63 -4.23 -17.39 2.61
C ASN A 63 -3.07 -16.49 2.12
N ARG A 64 -3.15 -15.16 2.33
CA ARG A 64 -2.20 -14.17 1.81
C ARG A 64 -0.77 -14.33 2.32
N VAL A 65 -0.58 -15.13 3.37
CA VAL A 65 0.74 -15.58 3.83
C VAL A 65 1.49 -16.39 2.76
N ARG A 66 0.83 -16.85 1.68
CA ARG A 66 1.41 -17.84 0.77
C ARG A 66 1.52 -17.51 -0.72
N GLU A 67 0.82 -16.49 -1.23
CA GLU A 67 0.86 -16.19 -2.67
C GLU A 67 1.52 -14.84 -2.97
N PRO A 68 2.62 -14.80 -3.75
CA PRO A 68 3.15 -13.55 -4.25
C PRO A 68 2.05 -12.89 -5.10
N GLN A 69 1.65 -11.68 -4.71
CA GLN A 69 0.63 -10.89 -5.41
C GLN A 69 0.99 -10.82 -6.89
N ARG A 70 0.17 -11.45 -7.75
CA ARG A 70 0.34 -11.36 -9.20
C ARG A 70 0.07 -9.93 -9.63
N LEU A 71 1.06 -9.31 -10.25
CA LEU A 71 0.96 -7.95 -10.75
C LEU A 71 0.05 -7.91 -11.99
N PRO A 72 -0.93 -6.99 -12.05
CA PRO A 72 -1.81 -6.87 -13.21
C PRO A 72 -1.02 -6.45 -14.46
N LEU A 73 -1.23 -7.17 -15.57
CA LEU A 73 -0.70 -6.86 -16.90
C LEU A 73 -1.62 -5.85 -17.61
N GLY A 74 -1.14 -4.64 -17.86
CA GLY A 74 -1.87 -3.58 -18.57
C GLY A 74 -1.19 -2.21 -18.46
N PRO A 75 -1.68 -1.15 -19.13
CA PRO A 75 -1.20 0.20 -18.90
C PRO A 75 -1.41 0.55 -17.42
N VAL A 76 -0.30 0.62 -16.69
CA VAL A 76 -0.30 0.87 -15.27
C VAL A 76 -0.63 2.34 -15.07
N SER A 77 -1.78 2.65 -14.46
CA SER A 77 -2.10 4.03 -14.09
C SER A 77 -1.02 4.56 -13.12
N PRO A 78 -0.81 5.88 -13.01
CA PRO A 78 0.20 6.39 -12.07
C PRO A 78 -0.05 5.96 -10.62
N MET A 79 -1.31 5.72 -10.24
CA MET A 79 -1.66 5.16 -8.92
C MET A 79 -1.22 3.70 -8.79
N GLN A 80 -1.51 2.86 -9.80
CA GLN A 80 -1.10 1.45 -9.79
C GLN A 80 0.44 1.31 -9.80
N GLU A 81 1.14 2.21 -10.50
CA GLU A 81 2.60 2.25 -10.49
C GLU A 81 3.10 2.61 -9.08
N GLY A 82 2.45 3.59 -8.45
CA GLY A 82 2.73 4.01 -7.07
C GLY A 82 2.59 2.87 -6.06
N GLU A 83 1.46 2.15 -6.06
CA GLU A 83 1.23 1.03 -5.15
C GLU A 83 2.22 -0.11 -5.36
N ARG A 84 2.56 -0.40 -6.62
CA ARG A 84 3.56 -1.41 -6.93
C ARG A 84 4.95 -1.03 -6.39
N LEU A 85 5.37 0.22 -6.58
CA LEU A 85 6.63 0.73 -6.02
C LEU A 85 6.60 0.72 -4.49
N PHE A 86 5.46 1.03 -3.88
CA PHE A 86 5.26 0.94 -2.43
C PHE A 86 5.44 -0.49 -1.91
N HIS A 87 4.86 -1.52 -2.56
CA HIS A 87 5.04 -2.92 -2.16
C HIS A 87 6.48 -3.40 -2.33
N LEU A 88 7.21 -2.82 -3.30
CA LEU A 88 8.64 -3.03 -3.42
C LEU A 88 9.43 -2.25 -2.36
N GLY A 89 8.84 -1.34 -1.59
CA GLY A 89 9.56 -0.49 -0.62
C GLY A 89 10.28 0.70 -1.25
N ASP A 90 10.02 1.02 -2.52
CA ASP A 90 10.51 2.22 -3.21
C ASP A 90 9.56 3.41 -2.95
N TYR A 91 9.60 3.93 -1.72
CA TYR A 91 8.68 5.00 -1.31
C TYR A 91 8.89 6.31 -2.09
N VAL A 92 10.13 6.59 -2.50
CA VAL A 92 10.44 7.78 -3.32
C VAL A 92 9.85 7.63 -4.73
N GLY A 93 10.04 6.47 -5.35
CA GLY A 93 9.45 6.15 -6.64
C GLY A 93 7.91 6.17 -6.59
N ALA A 94 7.33 5.62 -5.52
CA ALA A 94 5.90 5.63 -5.29
C ALA A 94 5.35 7.06 -5.17
N ALA A 95 5.98 7.93 -4.38
CA ALA A 95 5.58 9.32 -4.24
C ALA A 95 5.62 10.08 -5.58
N ALA A 96 6.62 9.82 -6.43
CA ALA A 96 6.71 10.40 -7.76
C ALA A 96 5.58 9.93 -8.70
N ALA A 97 5.12 8.69 -8.57
CA ALA A 97 3.98 8.18 -9.33
C ALA A 97 2.65 8.79 -8.85
N TYR A 98 2.46 8.91 -7.53
CA TYR A 98 1.31 9.58 -6.93
C TYR A 98 1.23 11.07 -7.24
N ARG A 99 2.37 11.77 -7.35
CA ARG A 99 2.41 13.14 -7.87
C ARG A 99 1.87 13.26 -9.29
N ARG A 100 2.20 12.30 -10.16
CA ARG A 100 1.64 12.27 -11.53
C ARG A 100 0.14 11.97 -11.51
N ALA A 101 -0.32 11.07 -10.64
CA ALA A 101 -1.75 10.83 -10.45
C ALA A 101 -2.50 12.11 -10.05
N LEU A 102 -1.93 12.94 -9.16
CA LEU A 102 -2.49 14.24 -8.80
C LEU A 102 -2.46 15.25 -9.95
N GLN A 103 -1.45 15.22 -10.83
CA GLN A 103 -1.46 16.08 -12.02
C GLN A 103 -2.63 15.74 -12.96
N GLU A 104 -2.99 14.47 -13.06
CA GLU A 104 -4.17 14.04 -13.82
C GLU A 104 -5.49 14.39 -13.13
N ARG A 105 -5.52 14.41 -11.79
CA ARG A 105 -6.71 14.73 -10.96
C ARG A 105 -6.34 15.59 -9.74
N PRO A 106 -6.22 16.93 -9.90
CA PRO A 106 -5.66 17.82 -8.88
C PRO A 106 -6.48 17.99 -7.58
N GLY A 107 -7.72 17.52 -7.54
CA GLY A 107 -8.60 17.59 -6.37
C GLY A 107 -8.86 16.25 -5.69
N ASN A 108 -8.12 15.20 -6.03
CA ASN A 108 -8.35 13.88 -5.43
C ASN A 108 -7.71 13.78 -4.04
N GLU A 109 -8.52 14.02 -3.00
CA GLU A 109 -8.10 13.97 -1.59
C GLU A 109 -7.46 12.63 -1.21
N LEU A 110 -7.97 11.51 -1.71
CA LEU A 110 -7.42 10.18 -1.40
C LEU A 110 -5.99 10.02 -1.93
N VAL A 111 -5.72 10.55 -3.13
CA VAL A 111 -4.38 10.51 -3.75
C VAL A 111 -3.44 11.47 -3.02
N LEU A 112 -3.95 12.61 -2.54
CA LEU A 112 -3.18 13.56 -1.73
C LEU A 112 -2.79 12.96 -0.37
N GLU A 113 -3.74 12.36 0.36
CA GLU A 113 -3.43 11.69 1.63
C GLU A 113 -2.41 10.55 1.45
N ARG A 114 -2.51 9.78 0.35
CA ARG A 114 -1.55 8.68 0.07
C ARG A 114 -0.17 9.22 -0.25
N LEU A 115 -0.08 10.33 -0.99
CA LEU A 115 1.18 10.99 -1.27
C LEU A 115 1.86 11.50 0.02
N GLU A 116 1.11 12.09 0.94
CA GLU A 116 1.63 12.54 2.25
C GLU A 116 2.19 11.39 3.08
N GLU A 117 1.49 10.25 3.11
CA GLU A 117 1.95 9.04 3.78
C GLU A 117 3.26 8.52 3.15
N LEU A 118 3.34 8.48 1.83
CA LEU A 118 4.55 8.06 1.12
C LEU A 118 5.73 8.99 1.40
N TYR A 119 5.51 10.30 1.53
CA TYR A 119 6.58 11.23 1.93
C TYR A 119 7.08 10.98 3.34
N ARG A 120 6.19 10.66 4.29
CA ARG A 120 6.58 10.31 5.66
C ARG A 120 7.44 9.04 5.65
N MET A 121 7.00 8.00 4.96
CA MET A 121 7.75 6.74 4.86
C MET A 121 9.09 6.91 4.14
N ALA A 122 9.14 7.69 3.06
CA ALA A 122 10.39 7.98 2.35
C ALA A 122 11.41 8.71 3.24
N ARG A 123 10.96 9.54 4.18
CA ARG A 123 11.82 10.24 5.14
C ARG A 123 12.32 9.31 6.25
N GLU A 124 11.48 8.42 6.74
CA GLU A 124 11.79 7.51 7.86
C GLU A 124 12.59 6.28 7.40
N MET A 125 12.32 5.80 6.19
CA MET A 125 12.88 4.60 5.60
C MET A 125 13.39 4.90 4.19
N PRO A 126 14.56 5.56 4.06
CA PRO A 126 15.15 5.88 2.76
C PRO A 126 15.78 4.62 2.13
N VAL A 127 14.96 3.60 1.85
CA VAL A 127 15.38 2.43 1.10
C VAL A 127 15.21 2.75 -0.38
N GLN A 128 16.31 2.73 -1.14
CA GLN A 128 16.25 2.75 -2.60
C GLN A 128 15.63 1.46 -3.11
N SER A 129 14.84 1.55 -4.18
CA SER A 129 14.16 0.45 -4.86
C SER A 129 14.89 -0.89 -4.76
N PRO A 130 14.33 -1.92 -4.11
CA PRO A 130 14.94 -3.24 -4.03
C PRO A 130 15.18 -3.91 -5.37
N THR A 131 14.53 -3.44 -6.44
CA THR A 131 14.83 -3.84 -7.82
C THR A 131 16.28 -3.55 -8.23
N ASP A 132 16.99 -2.68 -7.51
CA ASP A 132 18.42 -2.50 -7.70
C ASP A 132 19.27 -3.64 -7.12
N ARG A 133 18.80 -4.30 -6.06
CA ARG A 133 19.51 -5.35 -5.33
C ARG A 133 19.15 -6.76 -5.79
N ALA A 134 17.88 -7.00 -6.10
CA ALA A 134 17.39 -8.29 -6.52
C ALA A 134 16.21 -8.15 -7.49
N LEU A 135 16.19 -8.99 -8.52
CA LEU A 135 15.06 -9.10 -9.43
C LEU A 135 14.18 -10.29 -9.02
N PRO A 136 12.85 -10.19 -9.17
CA PRO A 136 11.96 -11.30 -8.91
C PRO A 136 12.25 -12.50 -9.85
N ALA A 137 11.95 -13.70 -9.36
CA ALA A 137 12.21 -14.95 -10.06
C ALA A 137 11.26 -15.17 -11.26
N GLN A 138 10.00 -14.75 -11.09
CA GLN A 138 8.95 -14.83 -12.11
C GLN A 138 9.26 -13.89 -13.27
N LYS A 139 8.98 -14.32 -14.51
CA LYS A 139 9.41 -13.61 -15.72
C LYS A 139 8.67 -12.28 -15.88
N GLU A 140 7.38 -12.29 -15.60
CA GLU A 140 6.47 -11.15 -15.73
C GLU A 140 6.86 -10.05 -14.74
N ASP A 141 7.02 -10.41 -13.47
CA ASP A 141 7.47 -9.48 -12.43
C ASP A 141 8.88 -8.94 -12.71
N ARG A 142 9.74 -9.77 -13.32
CA ARG A 142 11.12 -9.37 -13.68
C ARG A 142 11.12 -8.33 -14.78
N LEU A 143 10.32 -8.51 -15.82
CA LEU A 143 10.19 -7.52 -16.88
C LEU A 143 9.74 -6.18 -16.30
N GLN A 144 8.70 -6.20 -15.46
CA GLN A 144 8.19 -4.98 -14.86
C GLN A 144 9.25 -4.31 -13.98
N ALA A 145 9.92 -5.06 -13.11
CA ALA A 145 11.01 -4.55 -12.27
C ALA A 145 12.14 -3.89 -13.09
N LEU A 146 12.46 -4.43 -14.27
CA LEU A 146 13.45 -3.82 -15.18
C LEU A 146 12.96 -2.50 -15.76
N LEU A 147 11.68 -2.40 -16.13
CA LEU A 147 11.08 -1.15 -16.60
C LEU A 147 11.13 -0.07 -15.52
N ASP A 148 10.85 -0.43 -14.27
CA ASP A 148 10.87 0.51 -13.15
C ASP A 148 12.29 0.98 -12.83
N ARG A 149 13.25 0.08 -12.94
CA ARG A 149 14.68 0.40 -12.81
C ARG A 149 15.12 1.40 -13.88
N LEU A 150 14.70 1.20 -15.13
CA LEU A 150 14.97 2.13 -16.22
C LEU A 150 14.32 3.50 -15.97
N ALA A 151 13.05 3.52 -15.55
CA ALA A 151 12.33 4.75 -15.20
C ALA A 151 13.04 5.50 -14.06
N SER A 152 13.49 4.79 -13.03
CA SER A 152 14.21 5.36 -11.89
C SER A 152 15.54 5.99 -12.27
N ARG A 153 16.34 5.33 -13.11
CA ARG A 153 17.60 5.89 -13.64
C ARG A 153 17.38 7.10 -14.53
N ARG A 154 16.28 7.14 -15.28
CA ARG A 154 15.94 8.29 -16.12
C ARG A 154 15.57 9.53 -15.29
N ARG A 155 14.99 9.34 -14.10
CA ARG A 155 14.71 10.42 -13.14
C ARG A 155 16.00 11.08 -12.64
N LEU A 156 16.97 10.26 -12.19
CA LEU A 156 18.27 10.73 -11.69
C LEU A 156 19.12 11.52 -12.70
N LYS A 157 18.86 11.41 -14.00
CA LYS A 157 19.57 12.18 -15.04
C LYS A 157 18.92 13.52 -15.38
N ARG A 158 17.72 13.78 -14.88
CA ARG A 158 16.92 14.98 -15.20
C ARG A 158 16.93 16.03 -14.10
N ASP A 159 17.49 15.68 -12.94
CA ASP A 159 17.85 16.60 -11.85
C ASP A 159 19.32 17.01 -12.01
#